data_AF-A0A257G8B8-F1
#
_entry.id   AF-A0A257G8B8-F1
#
_cell.length_a   1.000
_cell.length_b   1.000
_cell.length_c   1.000
_cell.angle_alpha   90.00
_cell.angle_beta   90.00
_cell.angle_gamma   90.00
#
_symmetry.space_group_name_H-M   'P 1'
#
loop_
_entity.id
_entity.type
_entity.pdbx_description
1 polymer ?
#
loop_
_entity_poly.entity_id
_entity_poly.type
_entity_poly.pdbx_seq_one_letter_code
_entity_poly.pdbx_strand_id
1 'polypeptide(L)'
;MLAASAIDWMLKEKGYKDGSLYSRIEKASQDGLFTSEMRDWAHEIRLSANDPRHADEDYFGSTIEQVDQIIQFAESLGEYLFVLPARIRKWKGQAK
;
A
#
# COMPACT_ATOMS: atom_id res chain seq x y z
N MET A 1 -5.94 -9.84 0.18
CA MET A 1 -4.79 -10.60 -0.37
C MET A 1 -4.07 -9.84 -1.48
N LEU A 2 -4.72 -9.54 -2.62
CA LEU A 2 -4.07 -8.93 -3.80
C LEU A 2 -3.50 -7.52 -3.54
N ALA A 3 -4.28 -6.62 -2.95
CA ALA A 3 -3.83 -5.26 -2.62
C ALA A 3 -2.67 -5.24 -1.61
N ALA A 4 -2.74 -6.05 -0.55
CA ALA A 4 -1.66 -6.17 0.44
C ALA A 4 -0.35 -6.66 -0.21
N SER A 5 -0.43 -7.65 -1.11
CA SER A 5 0.73 -8.12 -1.88
C SER A 5 1.28 -7.05 -2.83
N ALA A 6 0.41 -6.25 -3.46
CA ALA A 6 0.84 -5.13 -4.30
C ALA A 6 1.59 -4.08 -3.49
N ILE A 7 1.08 -3.69 -2.33
CA ILE A 7 1.75 -2.77 -1.39
C ILE A 7 3.12 -3.32 -0.99
N ASP A 8 3.20 -4.61 -0.63
CA ASP A 8 4.47 -5.26 -0.26
C ASP A 8 5.51 -5.17 -1.38
N TRP A 9 5.11 -5.48 -2.61
CA TRP A 9 6.00 -5.40 -3.77
C TRP A 9 6.43 -3.97 -4.10
N MET A 10 5.51 -3.01 -4.02
CA MET A 10 5.82 -1.60 -4.23
C MET A 10 6.85 -1.09 -3.20
N LEU A 11 6.73 -1.50 -1.94
CA LEU A 11 7.72 -1.17 -0.90
C LEU A 11 9.07 -1.84 -1.16
N LYS A 12 9.09 -3.11 -1.59
CA LYS A 12 10.34 -3.79 -1.97
C LYS A 12 11.07 -3.09 -3.12
N GLU A 13 10.31 -2.59 -4.10
CA GLU A 13 10.87 -1.81 -5.22
C GLU A 13 11.43 -0.45 -4.75
N LYS A 14 10.89 0.11 -3.67
CA LYS A 14 11.46 1.30 -3.00
C LYS A 14 12.64 1.01 -2.07
N GLY A 15 13.09 -0.25 -1.98
CA GLY A 15 14.27 -0.65 -1.23
C GLY A 15 13.97 -1.32 0.11
N TYR A 16 12.70 -1.41 0.54
CA TYR A 16 12.31 -2.06 1.79
C TYR A 16 12.21 -3.58 1.61
N LYS A 17 13.34 -4.26 1.44
CA LYS A 17 13.37 -5.70 1.13
C LYS A 17 13.30 -6.60 2.36
N ASP A 18 13.79 -6.13 3.49
CA ASP A 18 13.94 -6.95 4.69
C ASP A 18 12.69 -7.01 5.57
N GLY A 19 12.53 -8.13 6.28
CA GLY A 19 11.49 -8.33 7.29
C GLY A 19 10.11 -8.68 6.73
N SER A 20 9.09 -8.47 7.54
CA SER A 20 7.68 -8.68 7.20
C SER A 20 7.06 -7.42 6.58
N LEU A 21 5.88 -7.54 5.96
CA LEU A 21 5.12 -6.39 5.46
C LEU A 21 4.90 -5.34 6.57
N TYR A 22 4.65 -5.78 7.80
CA TYR A 22 4.55 -4.90 8.97
C TYR A 22 5.81 -4.05 9.13
N SER A 23 7.00 -4.66 9.16
CA SER A 23 8.25 -3.91 9.33
C SER A 23 8.57 -2.99 8.14
N ARG A 24 8.12 -3.35 6.92
CA ARG A 24 8.28 -2.49 5.74
C ARG A 24 7.40 -1.25 5.83
N ILE A 25 6.15 -1.39 6.26
CA ILE A 25 5.21 -0.28 6.46
C ILE A 25 5.74 0.68 7.53
N GLU A 26 6.24 0.16 8.66
CA GLU A 26 6.83 0.99 9.71
C GLU A 26 8.06 1.75 9.22
N LYS A 27 9.00 1.07 8.54
CA LYS A 27 10.18 1.73 7.98
C LYS A 27 9.82 2.80 6.95
N ALA A 28 8.88 2.51 6.06
CA ALA A 28 8.42 3.47 5.07
C ALA A 28 7.82 4.74 5.71
N SER A 29 7.15 4.61 6.86
CA SER A 29 6.67 5.77 7.61
C SER A 29 7.80 6.52 8.32
N GLN A 30 8.74 5.81 8.95
CA GLN A 30 9.91 6.40 9.61
C GLN A 30 10.79 7.20 8.64
N ASP A 31 10.96 6.69 7.42
CA ASP A 31 11.74 7.34 6.36
C ASP A 31 10.97 8.47 5.66
N GLY A 32 9.74 8.76 6.11
CA GLY A 32 8.88 9.82 5.57
C GLY A 32 8.28 9.52 4.21
N LEU A 33 8.38 8.28 3.72
CA LEU A 33 7.72 7.85 2.48
C LEU A 33 6.20 7.75 2.68
N PHE A 34 5.76 7.29 3.86
CA PHE A 34 4.36 7.23 4.25
C PHE A 34 4.08 8.27 5.34
N THR A 35 2.93 8.94 5.24
CA THR A 35 2.38 9.68 6.39
C THR A 35 1.88 8.71 7.46
N SER A 36 1.57 9.20 8.66
CA SER A 36 0.95 8.41 9.73
C SER A 36 -0.34 7.72 9.25
N GLU A 37 -1.18 8.44 8.51
CA GLU A 37 -2.46 7.95 8.02
C GLU A 37 -2.28 6.85 6.98
N MET A 38 -1.30 7.00 6.06
CA MET A 38 -0.99 5.97 5.06
C MET A 38 -0.46 4.70 5.72
N ARG A 39 0.33 4.83 6.79
CA ARG A 39 0.85 3.71 7.58
C ARG A 39 -0.29 2.95 8.25
N ASP A 40 -1.18 3.66 8.93
CA ASP A 40 -2.30 3.07 9.67
C ASP A 40 -3.22 2.30 8.72
N TRP A 41 -3.60 2.92 7.59
CA TRP A 41 -4.42 2.26 6.58
C TRP A 41 -3.74 1.06 5.92
N ALA A 42 -2.42 1.13 5.64
CA ALA A 42 -1.68 -0.02 5.12
C ALA A 42 -1.65 -1.21 6.11
N HIS A 43 -1.64 -0.94 7.42
CA HIS A 43 -1.78 -1.99 8.42
C HIS A 43 -3.17 -2.60 8.45
N GLU A 44 -4.22 -1.79 8.30
CA GLU A 44 -5.60 -2.30 8.19
C GLU A 44 -5.75 -3.22 6.97
N ILE A 45 -5.21 -2.84 5.81
CA ILE A 45 -5.19 -3.69 4.61
C ILE A 45 -4.40 -4.98 4.84
N ARG A 46 -3.29 -4.91 5.56
CA ARG A 46 -2.47 -6.09 5.90
C ARG A 46 -3.25 -7.06 6.80
N LEU A 47 -3.99 -6.55 7.78
CA LEU A 47 -4.79 -7.35 8.69
C LEU A 47 -5.99 -7.96 7.95
N SER A 48 -6.73 -7.16 7.18
CA SER A 48 -7.90 -7.62 6.40
C SER A 48 -7.54 -8.66 5.34
N ALA A 49 -6.31 -8.65 4.81
CA ALA A 49 -5.83 -9.69 3.90
C ALA A 49 -5.63 -11.06 4.57
N ASN A 50 -5.60 -11.13 5.91
CA ASN A 50 -5.49 -12.36 6.69
C ASN A 50 -6.85 -12.82 7.26
N ASP A 51 -7.84 -11.93 7.40
CA ASP A 51 -9.15 -12.23 7.99
C ASP A 51 -9.92 -13.38 7.31
N PRO A 52 -9.95 -13.52 5.96
CA PRO A 52 -10.67 -14.62 5.31
C PRO A 52 -10.15 -16.02 5.66
N ARG A 53 -8.96 -16.14 6.28
CA ARG A 53 -8.39 -17.41 6.73
C ARG A 53 -8.86 -17.81 8.14
N HIS A 54 -9.54 -16.91 8.84
CA HIS A 54 -10.11 -17.10 10.18
C HIS A 54 -11.63 -16.92 10.19
N ALA A 55 -12.25 -16.89 9.01
CA ALA A 55 -13.69 -16.73 8.84
C ALA A 55 -14.42 -18.04 9.22
N ASP A 56 -14.88 -18.13 10.46
CA ASP A 56 -15.96 -19.03 10.86
C ASP A 56 -17.32 -18.51 10.27
N GLU A 57 -18.42 -19.24 10.49
CA GLU A 57 -19.75 -19.00 9.86
C GLU A 57 -20.33 -17.57 10.03
N ASP A 58 -19.77 -16.75 10.94
CA ASP A 58 -20.19 -15.35 11.23
C ASP A 58 -19.37 -14.27 10.50
N TYR A 59 -18.51 -14.61 9.54
CA TYR A 59 -17.78 -13.60 8.76
C TYR A 59 -18.72 -12.86 7.79
N PHE A 60 -19.26 -11.73 8.25
CA PHE A 60 -19.80 -10.70 7.37
C PHE A 60 -18.65 -10.20 6.50
N GLY A 61 -18.59 -10.72 5.26
CA GLY A 61 -17.57 -10.36 4.29
C GLY A 61 -17.40 -8.85 4.16
N SER A 62 -16.18 -8.40 3.84
CA SER A 62 -15.91 -6.99 3.54
C SER A 62 -16.96 -6.43 2.60
N THR A 63 -17.52 -5.26 2.93
CA THR A 63 -18.51 -4.63 2.05
C THR A 63 -17.87 -4.26 0.72
N ILE A 64 -18.69 -4.08 -0.33
CA ILE A 64 -18.19 -3.68 -1.65
C ILE A 64 -17.41 -2.36 -1.53
N GLU A 65 -17.90 -1.44 -0.71
CA GLU A 65 -17.27 -0.14 -0.45
C GLU A 65 -15.88 -0.31 0.20
N GLN A 66 -15.74 -1.21 1.16
CA GLN A 66 -14.45 -1.49 1.78
C GLN A 66 -13.45 -2.09 0.78
N VAL A 67 -13.91 -3.02 -0.07
CA VAL A 67 -13.06 -3.60 -1.11
C VAL A 67 -12.60 -2.54 -2.11
N ASP A 68 -13.51 -1.66 -2.52
CA ASP A 68 -13.23 -0.55 -3.43
C ASP A 68 -12.19 0.42 -2.83
N GLN A 69 -12.34 0.80 -1.55
CA GLN A 69 -11.36 1.63 -0.85
C GLN A 69 -9.95 1.00 -0.80
N ILE A 70 -9.87 -0.31 -0.57
CA ILE A 70 -8.59 -1.04 -0.55
C ILE A 70 -7.92 -1.01 -1.92
N ILE A 71 -8.69 -1.19 -3.01
CA ILE A 71 -8.19 -1.14 -4.39
C ILE A 71 -7.72 0.28 -4.71
N GLN A 72 -8.56 1.29 -4.47
CA GLN A 72 -8.23 2.69 -4.74
C GLN A 72 -6.99 3.16 -3.99
N PHE A 73 -6.79 2.70 -2.76
CA PHE A 73 -5.57 2.99 -2.03
C PHE A 73 -4.34 2.37 -2.70
N ALA A 74 -4.39 1.11 -3.12
CA ALA A 74 -3.27 0.46 -3.79
C ALA A 74 -2.92 1.14 -5.13
N GLU A 75 -3.94 1.55 -5.89
CA GLU A 75 -3.76 2.30 -7.14
C GLU A 75 -3.15 3.69 -6.89
N SER A 76 -3.71 4.43 -5.92
CA SER A 76 -3.22 5.75 -5.54
C SER A 76 -1.79 5.69 -5.04
N LEU A 77 -1.43 4.63 -4.30
CA LEU A 77 -0.07 4.41 -3.85
C LEU A 77 0.88 4.17 -5.02
N GLY A 78 0.46 3.42 -6.04
CA GLY A 78 1.22 3.24 -7.28
C GLY A 78 1.45 4.56 -8.02
N GLU A 79 0.42 5.40 -8.11
CA GLU A 79 0.52 6.74 -8.70
C GLU A 79 1.53 7.60 -7.93
N TYR A 80 1.41 7.65 -6.60
CA TYR A 80 2.29 8.41 -5.72
C TYR A 80 3.75 7.96 -5.79
N LEU A 81 3.99 6.65 -5.72
CA LEU A 81 5.34 6.10 -5.65
C LEU A 81 6.06 6.09 -7.00
N PHE A 82 5.35 5.89 -8.12
CA PHE A 82 5.99 5.63 -9.41
C PHE A 82 5.62 6.64 -10.48
N VAL A 83 4.32 6.84 -10.71
CA VAL A 83 3.83 7.58 -11.88
C VAL A 83 4.09 9.08 -11.72
N LEU A 84 3.68 9.68 -10.59
CA LEU A 84 3.86 11.10 -10.33
C LEU A 84 5.36 11.48 -10.34
N PRO A 85 6.27 10.75 -9.65
CA PRO A 85 7.70 11.01 -9.77
C PRO A 85 8.25 10.90 -11.19
N ALA A 86 7.78 9.93 -11.99
CA ALA A 86 8.20 9.77 -13.38
C ALA A 86 7.74 10.94 -14.26
N ARG A 87 6.49 11.41 -14.10
CA ARG A 87 5.97 12.59 -14.79
C ARG A 87 6.79 13.84 -14.45
N ILE A 88 7.08 14.06 -13.16
CA ILE A 88 7.88 15.21 -12.72
C ILE A 88 9.30 15.17 -13.34
N ARG A 89 9.95 14.00 -13.38
CA ARG A 89 11.26 13.87 -14.05
C ARG A 89 11.19 14.25 -15.53
N LYS A 90 10.15 13.81 -16.23
CA LYS A 90 9.91 14.16 -17.64
C LYS A 90 9.74 15.67 -17.80
N TRP A 91 8.88 16.31 -17.01
CA TRP A 91 8.65 17.76 -17.08
C TRP A 91 9.92 18.56 -16.79
N LYS A 92 10.71 18.17 -15.77
CA LYS A 92 12.00 18.81 -15.50
C LYS A 92 13.00 18.66 -16.65
N GLY A 93 12.96 17.55 -17.38
CA GLY A 93 13.81 17.32 -18.55
C GLY A 93 13.40 18.14 -19.77
N GLN A 94 12.11 18.46 -19.90
CA GLN A 94 11.56 19.29 -20.99
C GLN A 94 11.68 20.80 -20.73
N ALA A 95 11.85 21.20 -19.47
CA ALA A 95 12.05 22.58 -19.06
C ALA A 95 13.51 23.06 -19.16
N LYS A 96 14.42 22.20 -19.65
CA LYS A 96 15.81 22.51 -19.96
C LYS A 96 15.98 22.66 -21.46
#